data_AF-A0A3L6JNB2-F1
#
_entry.id   AF-A0A3L6JNB2-F1
#
_cell.length_a   1.000
_cell.length_b   1.000
_cell.length_c   1.000
_cell.angle_alpha   90.00
_cell.angle_beta   90.00
_cell.angle_gamma   90.00
#
_symmetry.space_group_name_H-M   'P 1'
#
loop_
_entity.id
_entity.type
_entity.pdbx_description
1 polymer ?
#
loop_
_entity_poly.entity_id
_entity_poly.type
_entity_poly.pdbx_seq_one_letter_code
_entity_poly.pdbx_strand_id
1 'polypeptide(L)' 'MSDIQKDYTLRSILQNASKTGERLRFYGPGMMIVAEGRIAFVGKEIVAIKHAESKEPDEFVNLECIIKVQVLGEYGNY' A
#
# COMPACT_ATOMS: atom_id res chain seq x y z
N MET A 1 -18.38 -12.39 -3.89
CA MET A 1 -17.48 -11.36 -4.45
C MET A 1 -18.11 -10.03 -4.10
N SER A 2 -17.52 -9.28 -3.18
CA SER A 2 -18.11 -8.06 -2.63
C SER A 2 -18.31 -7.03 -3.74
N ASP A 3 -19.45 -6.34 -3.69
CA ASP A 3 -19.75 -5.19 -4.53
C ASP A 3 -18.50 -4.32 -4.71
N ILE A 4 -18.11 -4.07 -5.95
CA ILE A 4 -17.08 -3.08 -6.27
C ILE A 4 -17.64 -1.75 -5.74
N GLN A 5 -17.19 -1.34 -4.56
CA GLN A 5 -17.63 -0.07 -3.96
C GLN A 5 -17.23 1.03 -4.94
N LYS A 6 -18.21 1.81 -5.38
CA LYS A 6 -18.05 2.83 -6.43
C LYS A 6 -16.95 3.87 -6.15
N ASP A 7 -16.47 3.96 -4.91
CA ASP A 7 -15.52 4.98 -4.44
C ASP A 7 -14.10 4.45 -4.14
N TYR A 8 -13.72 3.29 -4.69
CA TYR A 8 -12.33 2.82 -4.60
C TYR A 8 -11.39 3.71 -5.42
N THR A 9 -10.65 4.56 -4.71
CA THR A 9 -9.51 5.31 -5.20
C THR A 9 -8.24 4.71 -4.61
N LEU A 10 -7.09 4.94 -5.22
CA LEU A 10 -5.82 4.50 -4.64
C LEU A 10 -5.66 5.00 -3.20
N ARG A 11 -6.03 6.26 -2.94
CA ARG A 11 -6.01 6.82 -1.59
C ARG A 11 -6.90 6.05 -0.61
N SER A 12 -8.14 5.74 -0.98
CA SER A 12 -9.05 5.03 -0.08
C SER A 12 -8.60 3.59 0.17
N ILE A 13 -8.01 2.92 -0.84
CA ILE A 13 -7.37 1.61 -0.68
C ILE A 13 -6.23 1.67 0.35
N LEU A 14 -5.33 2.65 0.21
CA LEU A 14 -4.18 2.81 1.10
C LEU A 14 -4.59 3.19 2.52
N GLN A 15 -5.61 4.03 2.68
CA GLN A 15 -6.18 4.37 3.98
C GLN A 15 -6.88 3.19 4.66
N ASN A 16 -7.41 2.26 3.88
CA ASN A 16 -7.94 1.02 4.43
C ASN A 16 -6.78 0.10 4.87
N ALA A 17 -5.78 -0.07 4.03
CA ALA A 17 -4.61 -0.89 4.33
C ALA A 17 -3.81 -0.40 5.55
N SER A 18 -3.78 0.90 5.83
CA SER A 18 -3.18 1.45 7.06
C SER A 18 -3.93 1.05 8.33
N LYS A 19 -5.22 0.67 8.24
CA LYS A 19 -6.04 0.21 9.36
C LYS A 19 -5.97 -1.31 9.52
N THR A 20 -5.91 -2.05 8.42
CA THR A 20 -5.84 -3.52 8.42
C THR A 20 -4.43 -4.04 8.75
N GLY A 21 -3.39 -3.23 8.53
CA GLY A 21 -2.00 -3.64 8.74
C GLY A 21 -1.50 -4.62 7.67
N GLU A 22 -2.19 -4.68 6.54
CA GLU A 22 -1.79 -5.51 5.40
C GLU A 22 -0.41 -5.08 4.88
N ARG A 23 0.42 -6.08 4.58
CA ARG A 23 1.68 -5.83 3.90
C ARG A 23 1.39 -5.68 2.41
N LEU A 24 1.86 -4.60 1.82
CA LEU A 24 1.63 -4.28 0.42
C LEU A 24 2.96 -4.20 -0.33
N ARG A 25 2.89 -4.46 -1.64
CA ARG A 25 3.91 -4.09 -2.61
C ARG A 25 3.40 -2.99 -3.50
N PHE A 26 4.22 -1.96 -3.69
CA PHE A 26 3.91 -0.77 -4.45
C PHE A 26 4.69 -0.79 -5.76
N TYR A 27 4.02 -0.40 -6.84
CA TYR A 27 4.59 -0.39 -8.17
C TYR A 27 4.50 0.99 -8.81
N GLY A 28 5.59 1.42 -9.43
CA GLY A 28 5.66 2.64 -10.23
C GLY A 28 5.70 2.38 -11.73
N PRO A 29 5.90 3.45 -12.55
CA PRO A 29 5.97 3.35 -14.00
C PRO A 29 6.93 2.25 -14.48
N GLY A 30 6.53 1.52 -15.52
CA GLY A 30 7.30 0.35 -15.99
C GLY A 30 7.19 -0.88 -15.10
N MET A 31 6.22 -0.93 -14.18
CA MET A 31 6.00 -2.04 -13.24
C MET A 31 7.19 -2.29 -12.30
N MET A 32 8.02 -1.26 -12.06
CA MET A 32 9.10 -1.33 -11.08
C MET A 32 8.52 -1.37 -9.66
N ILE A 33 9.09 -2.20 -8.79
CA ILE A 33 8.74 -2.16 -7.36
C ILE A 33 9.36 -0.89 -6.78
N VAL A 34 8.52 -0.03 -6.20
CA VAL A 34 8.97 1.23 -5.59
C VAL A 34 9.10 1.14 -4.08
N ALA A 35 8.33 0.25 -3.45
CA ALA A 35 8.39 -0.03 -2.01
C ALA A 35 7.67 -1.35 -1.67
N GLU A 36 7.93 -1.88 -0.48
CA GLU A 36 7.20 -3.02 0.07
C GLU A 36 7.13 -2.93 1.60
N GLY A 37 5.94 -2.92 2.18
CA GLY A 37 5.80 -2.84 3.63
C GLY A 37 4.37 -2.61 4.09
N ARG A 38 4.20 -2.19 5.34
CA ARG A 38 2.89 -1.81 5.89
C ARG A 38 2.76 -0.31 5.90
N ILE A 39 1.56 0.18 5.65
CA ILE A 39 1.32 1.63 5.66
C ILE A 39 1.21 2.10 7.11
N ALA A 40 2.04 3.07 7.48
CA ALA A 40 1.93 3.79 8.75
C ALA A 40 0.86 4.89 8.65
N PHE A 41 0.92 5.73 7.62
CA PHE A 41 -0.10 6.74 7.34
C PHE A 41 -0.15 7.13 5.86
N VAL A 42 -1.28 7.72 5.44
CA VAL A 42 -1.48 8.28 4.10
C VAL A 42 -1.68 9.78 4.22
N GLY A 43 -0.65 10.54 3.85
CA GLY A 43 -0.69 12.00 3.79
C GLY A 43 -1.29 12.51 2.49
N LYS A 44 -1.25 13.83 2.27
CA LYS A 44 -1.79 14.44 1.05
C LYS A 44 -1.05 13.97 -0.20
N GLU A 45 0.28 13.92 -0.18
CA GLU A 45 1.08 13.56 -1.37
C GLU A 45 2.01 12.37 -1.12
N ILE A 46 2.13 11.94 0.15
CA ILE A 46 3.05 10.88 0.55
C ILE A 46 2.31 9.73 1.22
N VAL A 47 2.85 8.53 1.04
CA VAL A 47 2.50 7.33 1.82
C VAL A 47 3.72 6.96 2.63
N ALA A 48 3.54 6.90 3.95
CA ALA A 48 4.60 6.48 4.86
C ALA A 48 4.49 4.98 5.11
N ILE A 49 5.62 4.30 4.99
CA ILE A 49 5.74 2.85 5.04
C ILE A 49 6.64 2.49 6.21
N LYS A 50 6.24 1.45 6.95
CA LYS A 50 7.05 0.83 7.99
C LYS A 50 7.35 -0.63 7.62
N HIS A 51 8.60 -1.02 7.74
CA HIS A 51 9.05 -2.41 7.51
C HIS A 51 8.97 -3.28 8.77
N ALA A 52 9.00 -2.64 9.95
CA ALA A 52 8.89 -3.30 11.25
C ALA A 52 7.71 -2.72 12.04
N GLU A 53 7.02 -3.56 12.81
CA GLU A 53 5.80 -3.16 13.54
C GLU A 53 6.04 -2.05 14.58
N SER A 54 7.18 -2.11 15.26
CA SER A 54 7.50 -1.28 16.42
C SER A 54 8.30 -0.01 16.09
N LYS A 55 8.40 0.36 14.81
CA LYS A 55 9.19 1.52 14.37
C LYS A 55 8.31 2.61 13.77
N GLU A 56 8.79 3.83 13.90
CA GLU A 56 8.40 4.96 13.04
C GLU A 56 8.55 4.57 11.56
N PRO A 57 7.75 5.16 10.66
CA PRO A 57 7.93 4.93 9.24
C PRO A 57 9.35 5.30 8.81
N ASP A 58 9.98 4.38 8.07
CA ASP A 58 11.36 4.46 7.61
C ASP A 58 11.47 4.65 6.09
N GLU A 59 10.34 4.62 5.38
CA GLU A 59 10.26 4.88 3.95
C GLU A 59 9.03 5.73 3.60
N PHE A 60 9.17 6.61 2.61
CA PHE A 60 8.12 7.53 2.18
C PHE A 60 8.07 7.55 0.66
N VAL A 61 6.90 7.29 0.09
CA VAL A 61 6.70 7.26 -1.36
C VAL A 61 5.70 8.32 -1.79
N ASN A 62 5.95 8.96 -2.93
CA ASN A 62 4.98 9.88 -3.53
C ASN A 62 3.79 9.07 -4.07
N LEU A 63 2.58 9.46 -3.66
CA LEU A 63 1.33 8.83 -4.05
C LEU A 63 1.13 8.82 -5.57
N GLU A 64 1.60 9.88 -6.26
CA GLU A 64 1.51 10.01 -7.72
C GLU A 64 2.43 9.03 -8.47
N CYS A 65 3.46 8.52 -7.81
CA CYS A 65 4.38 7.54 -8.39
C CYS A 65 3.84 6.10 -8.29
N ILE A 66 2.72 5.86 -7.61
CA ILE A 66 2.14 4.53 -7.45
C ILE A 66 1.09 4.30 -8.54
N ILE A 67 1.38 3.39 -9.45
CA ILE A 67 0.45 2.98 -10.52
C ILE A 67 -0.32 1.70 -10.17
N LYS A 68 0.22 0.89 -9.24
CA LYS A 68 -0.38 -0.36 -8.78
C LYS A 68 0.04 -0.67 -7.35
N VAL A 69 -0.88 -1.26 -6.60
CA VAL A 69 -0.63 -1.87 -5.29
C VAL A 69 -1.04 -3.33 -5.32
N GLN A 70 -0.33 -4.16 -4.56
CA GLN A 70 -0.63 -5.57 -4.41
C GLN A 70 -0.58 -5.94 -2.93
N VAL A 71 -1.66 -6.50 -2.40
CA VAL A 71 -1.66 -7.10 -1.06
C VAL A 71 -0.77 -8.34 -1.09
N LEU A 72 0.19 -8.40 -0.17
CA LEU A 72 1.05 -9.56 0.03
C LEU A 72 0.40 -10.45 1.10
N GLY A 73 -0.35 -11.45 0.63
CA GLY A 73 -0.73 -12.62 1.42
C GLY A 73 0.11 -13.84 1.01
N GLU A 74 -0.03 -14.95 1.74
CA GLU A 74 0.36 -16.24 1.20
C GLU A 74 -0.49 -16.48 -0.06
N TYR A 75 0.13 -16.54 -1.24
CA TYR A 75 -0.45 -17.35 -2.30
C TYR A 75 -0.48 -18.77 -1.73
N GLY A 76 -1.62 -19.14 -1.14
CA GLY A 76 -1.87 -20.52 -0.74
C GLY A 76 -1.58 -21.40 -1.94
N ASN A 77 -0.63 -22.31 -1.75
CA ASN A 77 -0.24 -23.35 -2.69
C ASN A 77 -1.47 -23.93 -3.39
N TYR A 78 -1.49 -23.89 -4.73
CA TYR A 78 -2.28 -24.82 -5.53
C TYR A 78 -1.38 -26.00 -5.90
#